data_AF-A0A952UAL6-F1
#
_entry.id   AF-A0A952UAL6-F1
#
_cell.length_a   1.000
_cell.length_b   1.000
_cell.length_c   1.000
_cell.angle_alpha   90.00
_cell.angle_beta   90.00
_cell.angle_gamma   90.00
#
_symmetry.space_group_name_H-M   'P 1'
#
loop_
_entity.id
_entity.type
_entity.pdbx_description
1 polymer ?
#
loop_
_entity_poly.entity_id
_entity_poly.type
_entity_poly.pdbx_seq_one_letter_code
_entity_poly.pdbx_strand_id
1 'polypeptide(L)'
;MYKRVFSIVAILIAISASGAYIESQAQDATPTPTAEVTAQATMQPFTLFNLNTVTAEQLLTIPDFNNRMVREFMEYRPYISISQYRKEIGKYVGADQVAAWEKFIYVPIQIDSSDAETLKQIPGVTDDIAAALIAARPFNTYDVFLSKLATSLTADQVEYAKNYLDGYDMSAEATPAATAEATEAAAVQSFTLFNLNSVSADELLTIPDFNNRMVREFMEYRPYISISQFRKEIGKYVGADQVAAWEKYVYVPIQIDSSDAETLKQIPGVTDDIAASLIAARPFNTNEAFLTKLATSLTADQVEYAKNYLEAK
;
A
#
# COMPACT_ATOMS: atom_id res chain seq x y z
N MET A 1 63.88 -36.18 -59.77
CA MET A 1 62.79 -37.17 -59.63
C MET A 1 61.50 -36.38 -59.35
N TYR A 2 60.53 -36.47 -60.26
CA TYR A 2 59.10 -36.04 -60.21
C TYR A 2 58.76 -34.60 -59.76
N LYS A 3 58.45 -33.67 -60.68
CA LYS A 3 57.24 -33.44 -61.53
C LYS A 3 56.26 -32.42 -60.91
N ARG A 4 56.25 -31.20 -61.46
CA ARG A 4 55.13 -30.23 -61.49
C ARG A 4 54.26 -30.52 -62.70
N VAL A 5 52.91 -30.49 -62.61
CA VAL A 5 51.98 -30.15 -63.73
C VAL A 5 50.59 -29.68 -63.19
N PHE A 6 50.20 -28.43 -63.56
CA PHE A 6 48.89 -27.83 -63.95
C PHE A 6 47.56 -28.33 -63.35
N SER A 7 46.70 -27.48 -62.74
CA SER A 7 45.83 -26.38 -63.25
C SER A 7 44.48 -26.81 -63.86
N ILE A 8 43.40 -26.43 -63.16
CA ILE A 8 42.08 -25.86 -63.55
C ILE A 8 41.48 -26.25 -64.91
N VAL A 9 40.24 -26.80 -64.91
CA VAL A 9 39.11 -26.41 -65.78
C VAL A 9 37.77 -26.74 -65.07
N ALA A 10 36.88 -25.75 -64.98
CA ALA A 10 35.45 -25.89 -64.67
C ALA A 10 34.65 -26.03 -65.98
N ILE A 11 33.48 -26.69 -65.96
CA ILE A 11 32.34 -26.40 -66.87
C ILE A 11 31.07 -27.11 -66.35
N LEU A 12 29.99 -26.32 -66.27
CA LEU A 12 28.58 -26.71 -66.09
C LEU A 12 28.04 -27.46 -67.33
N ILE A 13 26.96 -28.24 -67.17
CA ILE A 13 25.68 -28.12 -67.92
C ILE A 13 24.78 -29.34 -67.61
N ALA A 14 23.48 -29.05 -67.53
CA ALA A 14 22.37 -29.87 -67.12
C ALA A 14 21.62 -30.57 -68.28
N ILE A 15 20.52 -31.28 -67.90
CA ILE A 15 19.36 -31.76 -68.70
C ILE A 15 19.60 -33.16 -69.34
N SER A 16 18.73 -34.20 -69.31
CA SER A 16 17.27 -34.36 -69.18
C SER A 16 16.86 -35.82 -68.86
N ALA A 17 15.74 -35.95 -68.11
CA ALA A 17 14.63 -36.92 -68.13
C ALA A 17 14.69 -38.29 -68.86
N SER A 18 14.24 -39.33 -68.13
CA SER A 18 13.22 -40.35 -68.48
C SER A 18 13.16 -41.32 -67.29
N GLY A 19 12.06 -41.54 -66.56
CA GLY A 19 10.77 -42.01 -67.04
C GLY A 19 10.62 -43.50 -66.68
N ALA A 20 10.23 -43.80 -65.43
CA ALA A 20 9.70 -45.11 -65.06
C ALA A 20 8.59 -44.92 -64.02
N TYR A 21 7.38 -45.27 -64.46
CA TYR A 21 6.11 -45.19 -63.75
C TYR A 21 6.01 -46.33 -62.73
N ILE A 22 5.57 -46.01 -61.50
CA ILE A 22 4.72 -46.91 -60.72
C ILE A 22 3.51 -46.10 -60.27
N GLU A 23 2.35 -46.57 -60.71
CA GLU A 23 1.03 -46.11 -60.38
C GLU A 23 0.61 -46.74 -59.04
N SER A 24 0.20 -45.92 -58.08
CA SER A 24 -0.46 -46.37 -56.85
C SER A 24 -1.26 -45.22 -56.25
N GLN A 25 -2.51 -45.13 -56.71
CA GLN A 25 -3.72 -44.73 -55.98
C GLN A 25 -3.59 -43.58 -54.96
N ALA A 26 -4.22 -42.47 -55.32
CA ALA A 26 -4.45 -41.30 -54.48
C ALA A 26 -5.20 -41.68 -53.19
N GLN A 27 -4.63 -41.28 -52.06
CA GLN A 27 -5.38 -41.10 -50.82
C GLN A 27 -5.14 -39.67 -50.35
N ASP A 28 -6.22 -38.90 -50.37
CA ASP A 28 -6.31 -37.52 -49.94
C ASP A 28 -5.93 -37.44 -48.45
N ALA A 29 -4.68 -37.05 -48.17
CA ALA A 29 -4.18 -36.81 -46.83
C ALA A 29 -4.16 -35.30 -46.57
N THR A 30 -5.19 -34.84 -45.88
CA THR A 30 -5.25 -33.53 -45.24
C THR A 30 -4.02 -33.36 -44.33
N PRO A 31 -3.29 -32.23 -44.36
CA PRO A 31 -2.19 -32.01 -43.44
C PRO A 31 -2.73 -31.93 -42.02
N THR A 32 -2.30 -32.88 -41.18
CA THR A 32 -2.48 -32.83 -39.72
C THR A 32 -1.67 -31.64 -39.20
N PRO A 33 -2.26 -30.70 -38.45
CA PRO A 33 -1.51 -29.60 -37.88
C PRO A 33 -0.55 -30.16 -36.83
N THR A 34 0.74 -29.90 -37.03
CA THR A 34 1.79 -30.03 -36.02
C THR A 34 1.36 -29.20 -34.80
N ALA A 35 0.93 -29.88 -33.74
CA ALA A 35 0.74 -29.25 -32.45
C ALA A 35 2.13 -28.84 -31.94
N GLU A 36 2.44 -27.55 -32.05
CA GLU A 36 3.42 -26.90 -31.19
C GLU A 36 2.97 -27.14 -29.75
N VAL A 37 3.70 -28.01 -29.04
CA VAL A 37 3.61 -28.08 -27.59
C VAL A 37 4.28 -26.81 -27.08
N THR A 38 3.51 -25.73 -26.94
CA THR A 38 3.87 -24.63 -26.07
C THR A 38 3.98 -25.20 -24.66
N ALA A 39 5.21 -25.40 -24.20
CA ALA A 39 5.48 -25.67 -22.80
C ALA A 39 4.98 -24.45 -22.01
N GLN A 40 3.79 -24.55 -21.44
CA GLN A 40 3.33 -23.61 -20.42
C GLN A 40 4.32 -23.71 -19.26
N ALA A 41 5.16 -22.67 -19.12
CA ALA A 41 6.00 -22.51 -17.95
C ALA A 41 5.07 -22.48 -16.73
N THR A 42 5.16 -23.51 -15.89
CA THR A 42 4.44 -23.52 -14.61
C THR A 42 5.17 -22.53 -13.70
N MET A 43 4.63 -21.31 -13.61
CA MET A 43 5.13 -20.30 -12.67
C MET A 43 5.09 -20.90 -11.26
N GLN A 44 6.17 -20.76 -10.49
CA GLN A 44 6.25 -21.26 -9.12
C GLN A 44 5.01 -20.77 -8.33
N PRO A 45 4.31 -21.64 -7.57
CA PRO A 45 3.19 -21.19 -6.76
C PRO A 45 3.69 -20.22 -5.69
N PHE A 46 3.02 -19.07 -5.56
CA PHE A 46 3.28 -18.15 -4.46
C PHE A 46 2.63 -18.71 -3.19
N THR A 47 3.43 -18.95 -2.15
CA THR A 47 3.01 -19.68 -0.93
C THR A 47 3.22 -18.88 0.35
N LEU A 48 3.74 -17.65 0.24
CA LEU A 48 4.02 -16.79 1.40
C LEU A 48 2.74 -16.11 1.88
N PHE A 49 2.61 -15.99 3.19
CA PHE A 49 1.55 -15.24 3.83
C PHE A 49 1.91 -13.76 3.93
N ASN A 50 1.00 -12.89 3.48
CA ASN A 50 1.11 -11.46 3.68
C ASN A 50 1.00 -11.14 5.18
N LEU A 51 2.07 -10.62 5.77
CA LEU A 51 2.17 -10.42 7.21
C LEU A 51 1.12 -9.44 7.75
N ASN A 52 0.57 -8.57 6.90
CA ASN A 52 -0.44 -7.57 7.27
C ASN A 52 -1.88 -8.10 7.18
N THR A 53 -2.13 -9.16 6.39
CA THR A 53 -3.49 -9.70 6.17
C THR A 53 -3.67 -11.15 6.60
N VAL A 54 -2.58 -11.89 6.90
CA VAL A 54 -2.64 -13.29 7.31
C VAL A 54 -3.49 -13.47 8.58
N THR A 55 -4.30 -14.52 8.63
CA THR A 55 -5.15 -14.79 9.82
C THR A 55 -4.38 -15.51 10.92
N ALA A 56 -4.95 -15.52 12.13
CA ALA A 56 -4.40 -16.29 13.25
C ALA A 56 -4.31 -17.79 12.92
N GLU A 57 -5.34 -18.35 12.27
CA GLU A 57 -5.41 -19.75 11.87
C GLU A 57 -4.33 -20.09 10.86
N GLN A 58 -4.10 -19.21 9.88
CA GLN A 58 -3.04 -19.39 8.88
C GLN A 58 -1.65 -19.33 9.52
N LEU A 59 -1.40 -18.38 10.41
CA LEU A 59 -0.13 -18.31 11.15
C LEU A 59 0.14 -19.58 11.95
N LEU A 60 -0.88 -20.19 12.56
CA LEU A 60 -0.75 -21.46 13.30
C LEU A 60 -0.45 -22.67 12.41
N THR A 61 -0.53 -22.54 11.08
CA THR A 61 -0.06 -23.59 10.15
C THR A 61 1.47 -23.56 9.93
N ILE A 62 2.13 -22.47 10.30
CA ILE A 62 3.58 -22.34 10.20
C ILE A 62 4.25 -23.20 11.30
N PRO A 63 5.30 -23.98 10.99
CA PRO A 63 6.02 -24.77 11.98
C PRO A 63 6.48 -23.93 13.19
N ASP A 64 6.32 -24.50 14.39
CA ASP A 64 6.70 -23.92 15.69
C ASP A 64 5.98 -22.60 16.06
N PHE A 65 4.95 -22.22 15.30
CA PHE A 65 4.11 -21.08 15.62
C PHE A 65 3.09 -21.45 16.71
N ASN A 66 2.81 -20.51 17.62
CA ASN A 66 1.89 -20.74 18.74
C ASN A 66 1.05 -19.50 19.05
N ASN A 67 0.01 -19.67 19.87
CA ASN A 67 -0.94 -18.60 20.21
C ASN A 67 -0.30 -17.35 20.83
N ARG A 68 0.80 -17.51 21.58
CA ARG A 68 1.54 -16.35 22.10
C ARG A 68 2.11 -15.56 20.93
N MET A 69 2.78 -16.22 19.98
CA MET A 69 3.39 -15.55 18.82
C MET A 69 2.37 -14.98 17.85
N VAL A 70 1.20 -15.61 17.68
CA VAL A 70 0.08 -15.01 16.92
C VAL A 70 -0.26 -13.62 17.46
N ARG A 71 -0.37 -13.48 18.79
CA ARG A 71 -0.65 -12.20 19.42
C ARG A 71 0.43 -11.18 19.11
N GLU A 72 1.71 -11.52 19.33
CA GLU A 72 2.82 -10.59 19.09
C GLU A 72 2.84 -10.12 17.63
N PHE A 73 2.66 -11.04 16.67
CA PHE A 73 2.64 -10.69 15.25
C PHE A 73 1.50 -9.73 14.90
N MET A 74 0.28 -10.04 15.35
CA MET A 74 -0.88 -9.19 15.07
C MET A 74 -0.77 -7.83 15.75
N GLU A 75 -0.08 -7.75 16.90
CA GLU A 75 0.13 -6.50 17.63
C GLU A 75 1.08 -5.53 16.94
N TYR A 76 2.08 -6.03 16.19
CA TYR A 76 3.02 -5.18 15.45
C TYR A 76 2.53 -4.72 14.07
N ARG A 77 1.33 -5.12 13.65
CA ARG A 77 0.77 -4.67 12.37
C ARG A 77 0.47 -3.15 12.37
N PRO A 78 0.60 -2.49 11.20
CA PRO A 78 1.16 -3.03 9.97
C PRO A 78 2.68 -3.13 10.05
N TYR A 79 3.22 -4.19 9.48
CA TYR A 79 4.62 -4.27 9.14
C TYR A 79 4.84 -3.52 7.84
N ILE A 80 5.74 -2.55 7.86
CA ILE A 80 6.14 -1.76 6.68
C ILE A 80 7.55 -2.13 6.20
N SER A 81 8.26 -2.91 7.01
CA SER A 81 9.63 -3.33 6.76
C SER A 81 9.89 -4.76 7.22
N ILE A 82 10.59 -5.56 6.41
CA ILE A 82 11.08 -6.87 6.86
C ILE A 82 12.12 -6.73 7.98
N SER A 83 12.86 -5.62 8.02
CA SER A 83 13.77 -5.30 9.13
C SER A 83 13.01 -5.01 10.43
N GLN A 84 11.85 -4.35 10.34
CA GLN A 84 10.94 -4.18 11.48
C GLN A 84 10.47 -5.55 11.98
N TYR A 85 10.03 -6.45 11.09
CA TYR A 85 9.66 -7.82 11.45
C TYR A 85 10.80 -8.52 12.21
N ARG A 86 12.02 -8.54 11.64
CA ARG A 86 13.19 -9.19 12.27
C ARG A 86 13.49 -8.60 13.65
N LYS A 87 13.42 -7.27 13.79
CA LYS A 87 13.68 -6.56 15.03
C LYS A 87 12.63 -6.84 16.12
N GLU A 88 11.36 -6.72 15.77
CA GLU A 88 10.26 -6.81 16.74
C GLU A 88 10.03 -8.27 17.16
N ILE A 89 10.03 -9.21 16.21
CA ILE A 89 9.88 -10.65 16.51
C ILE A 89 11.13 -11.25 17.15
N GLY A 90 12.32 -10.73 16.82
CA GLY A 90 13.59 -11.12 17.45
C GLY A 90 13.68 -10.83 18.96
N LYS A 91 12.75 -10.05 19.53
CA LYS A 91 12.62 -9.86 20.99
C LYS A 91 12.06 -11.11 21.70
N TYR A 92 11.36 -11.97 20.97
CA TYR A 92 10.59 -13.09 21.51
C TYR A 92 11.18 -14.44 21.18
N VAL A 93 11.90 -14.54 20.06
CA VAL A 93 12.53 -15.76 19.56
C VAL A 93 13.93 -15.46 19.02
N GLY A 94 14.80 -16.48 18.93
CA GLY A 94 16.15 -16.32 18.40
C GLY A 94 16.18 -16.06 16.89
N ALA A 95 17.31 -15.53 16.40
CA ALA A 95 17.49 -15.16 14.99
C ALA A 95 17.25 -16.33 14.01
N ASP A 96 17.62 -17.55 14.40
CA ASP A 96 17.39 -18.75 13.58
C ASP A 96 15.88 -19.02 13.38
N GLN A 97 15.06 -18.80 14.41
CA GLN A 97 13.61 -18.96 14.32
C GLN A 97 12.97 -17.84 13.49
N VAL A 98 13.43 -16.60 13.65
CA VAL A 98 12.99 -15.47 12.81
C VAL A 98 13.23 -15.80 11.33
N ALA A 99 14.44 -16.27 10.99
CA ALA A 99 14.81 -16.65 9.64
C ALA A 99 14.06 -17.89 9.13
N ALA A 100 13.70 -18.83 10.02
CA ALA A 100 12.87 -19.97 9.68
C ALA A 100 11.44 -19.55 9.28
N TRP A 101 10.83 -18.62 10.05
CA TRP A 101 9.49 -18.11 9.76
C TRP A 101 9.44 -17.16 8.57
N GLU A 102 10.51 -16.42 8.28
CA GLU A 102 10.61 -15.53 7.11
C GLU A 102 10.39 -16.27 5.78
N LYS A 103 10.56 -17.60 5.75
CA LYS A 103 10.29 -18.44 4.58
C LYS A 103 8.81 -18.68 4.29
N PHE A 104 7.92 -18.30 5.21
CA PHE A 104 6.48 -18.51 5.11
C PHE A 104 5.69 -17.20 5.05
N ILE A 105 6.36 -16.07 5.25
CA ILE A 105 5.73 -14.77 5.32
C ILE A 105 6.44 -13.78 4.40
N TYR A 106 5.78 -12.68 4.10
CA TYR A 106 6.42 -11.51 3.50
C TYR A 106 5.76 -10.23 4.02
N VAL A 107 6.52 -9.16 4.04
CA VAL A 107 6.01 -7.80 4.24
C VAL A 107 5.67 -7.21 2.87
N PRO A 108 4.42 -6.75 2.63
CA PRO A 108 4.04 -6.14 1.37
C PRO A 108 4.92 -4.95 0.99
N ILE A 109 5.30 -4.87 -0.28
CA ILE A 109 6.17 -3.83 -0.80
C ILE A 109 5.33 -2.60 -1.14
N GLN A 110 5.62 -1.52 -0.44
CA GLN A 110 5.19 -0.17 -0.76
C GLN A 110 6.26 0.44 -1.69
N ILE A 111 5.92 0.59 -2.97
CA ILE A 111 6.87 0.92 -4.05
C ILE A 111 7.70 2.20 -3.78
N ASP A 112 7.12 3.17 -3.08
CA ASP A 112 7.72 4.48 -2.84
C ASP A 112 8.33 4.67 -1.44
N SER A 113 8.15 3.71 -0.53
CA SER A 113 8.55 3.88 0.89
C SER A 113 9.29 2.68 1.49
N SER A 114 9.16 1.47 0.94
CA SER A 114 9.82 0.28 1.49
C SER A 114 11.35 0.42 1.54
N ASP A 115 11.99 -0.11 2.57
CA ASP A 115 13.45 -0.12 2.66
C ASP A 115 14.10 -1.14 1.71
N ALA A 116 15.44 -1.09 1.59
CA ALA A 116 16.19 -1.99 0.73
C ALA A 116 15.98 -3.47 1.08
N GLU A 117 15.93 -3.81 2.37
CA GLU A 117 15.72 -5.20 2.81
C GLU A 117 14.36 -5.74 2.40
N THR A 118 13.33 -4.90 2.47
CA THR A 118 11.95 -5.25 2.11
C THR A 118 11.83 -5.43 0.60
N LEU A 119 12.52 -4.62 -0.20
CA LEU A 119 12.61 -4.81 -1.66
C LEU A 119 13.30 -6.12 -2.03
N LYS A 120 14.32 -6.54 -1.28
CA LYS A 120 15.06 -7.78 -1.51
C LYS A 120 14.27 -9.06 -1.21
N GLN A 121 13.04 -8.94 -0.69
CA GLN A 121 12.11 -10.09 -0.63
C GLN A 121 11.73 -10.58 -2.03
N ILE A 122 11.74 -9.69 -3.05
CA ILE A 122 11.53 -10.10 -4.44
C ILE A 122 12.73 -10.95 -4.90
N PRO A 123 12.52 -12.21 -5.31
CA PRO A 123 13.60 -13.05 -5.79
C PRO A 123 14.35 -12.40 -6.96
N GLY A 124 15.68 -12.27 -6.81
CA GLY A 124 16.55 -11.66 -7.82
C GLY A 124 16.88 -10.18 -7.58
N VAL A 125 16.17 -9.49 -6.68
CA VAL A 125 16.56 -8.13 -6.28
C VAL A 125 17.80 -8.21 -5.38
N THR A 126 18.93 -7.73 -5.90
CA THR A 126 20.19 -7.60 -5.16
C THR A 126 20.28 -6.24 -4.46
N ASP A 127 21.34 -6.02 -3.67
CA ASP A 127 21.60 -4.71 -3.05
C ASP A 127 21.69 -3.58 -4.08
N ASP A 128 22.36 -3.82 -5.21
CA ASP A 128 22.49 -2.85 -6.29
C ASP A 128 21.15 -2.53 -6.94
N ILE A 129 20.31 -3.56 -7.17
CA ILE A 129 18.96 -3.37 -7.73
C ILE A 129 18.07 -2.61 -6.73
N ALA A 130 18.10 -2.99 -5.45
CA ALA A 130 17.34 -2.29 -4.41
C ALA A 130 17.76 -0.82 -4.29
N ALA A 131 19.06 -0.52 -4.31
CA ALA A 131 19.57 0.85 -4.31
C ALA A 131 19.12 1.63 -5.56
N ALA A 132 19.16 1.01 -6.74
CA ALA A 132 18.71 1.61 -7.98
C ALA A 132 17.19 1.88 -8.01
N LEU A 133 16.38 1.03 -7.34
CA LEU A 133 14.95 1.26 -7.16
C LEU A 133 14.70 2.44 -6.23
N ILE A 134 15.36 2.49 -5.07
CA ILE A 134 15.23 3.58 -4.10
C ILE A 134 15.60 4.92 -4.73
N ALA A 135 16.70 4.97 -5.50
CA ALA A 135 17.14 6.18 -6.19
C ALA A 135 16.18 6.63 -7.32
N ALA A 136 15.34 5.74 -7.85
CA ALA A 136 14.40 6.04 -8.92
C ALA A 136 13.01 6.49 -8.43
N ARG A 137 12.79 6.52 -7.13
CA ARG A 137 11.52 6.99 -6.53
C ARG A 137 11.27 8.49 -6.79
N PRO A 138 9.99 8.92 -6.82
CA PRO A 138 8.78 8.11 -6.70
C PRO A 138 8.35 7.46 -8.03
N PHE A 139 7.81 6.24 -7.95
CA PHE A 139 7.20 5.50 -9.05
C PHE A 139 5.73 5.86 -9.25
N ASN A 140 4.98 6.13 -8.16
CA ASN A 140 3.55 6.44 -8.13
C ASN A 140 2.60 5.31 -8.60
N THR A 141 3.02 4.43 -9.51
CA THR A 141 2.21 3.31 -10.01
C THR A 141 3.03 2.01 -10.09
N TYR A 142 2.34 0.87 -10.00
CA TYR A 142 2.99 -0.45 -10.13
C TYR A 142 3.62 -0.65 -11.50
N ASP A 143 2.98 -0.18 -12.58
CA ASP A 143 3.52 -0.33 -13.94
C ASP A 143 4.88 0.37 -14.11
N VAL A 144 5.05 1.55 -13.52
CA VAL A 144 6.31 2.29 -13.55
C VAL A 144 7.38 1.58 -12.72
N PHE A 145 7.01 1.05 -11.55
CA PHE A 145 7.89 0.24 -10.72
C PHE A 145 8.33 -1.08 -11.40
N LEU A 146 7.37 -1.84 -11.95
CA LEU A 146 7.62 -3.10 -12.65
C LEU A 146 8.44 -2.89 -13.92
N SER A 147 8.21 -1.79 -14.65
CA SER A 147 9.05 -1.40 -15.80
C SER A 147 10.49 -1.13 -15.39
N LYS A 148 10.71 -0.52 -14.22
CA LYS A 148 12.06 -0.32 -13.68
C LYS A 148 12.69 -1.65 -13.30
N LEU A 149 11.96 -2.56 -12.64
CA LEU A 149 12.44 -3.91 -12.34
C LEU A 149 12.83 -4.70 -13.60
N ALA A 150 12.05 -4.58 -14.67
CA ALA A 150 12.31 -5.26 -15.95
C ALA A 150 13.63 -4.83 -16.64
N THR A 151 14.25 -3.74 -16.19
CA THR A 151 15.61 -3.36 -16.66
C THR A 151 16.70 -4.26 -16.09
N SER A 152 16.41 -4.99 -15.01
CA SER A 152 17.39 -5.80 -14.26
C SER A 152 16.96 -7.26 -14.04
N LEU A 153 15.67 -7.57 -14.16
CA LEU A 153 15.10 -8.91 -13.95
C LEU A 153 14.46 -9.48 -15.24
N THR A 154 14.30 -10.81 -15.29
CA THR A 154 13.58 -11.46 -16.40
C THR A 154 12.07 -11.21 -16.32
N ALA A 155 11.35 -11.40 -17.44
CA ALA A 155 9.90 -11.25 -17.47
C ALA A 155 9.19 -12.12 -16.41
N ASP A 156 9.61 -13.39 -16.25
CA ASP A 156 9.05 -14.31 -15.25
C ASP A 156 9.30 -13.82 -13.82
N GLN A 157 10.47 -13.24 -13.55
CA GLN A 157 10.78 -12.67 -12.23
C GLN A 157 9.94 -11.43 -11.94
N VAL A 158 9.72 -10.58 -12.94
CA VAL A 158 8.85 -9.40 -12.82
C VAL A 158 7.40 -9.83 -12.61
N GLU A 159 6.93 -10.84 -13.33
CA GLU A 159 5.59 -11.41 -13.13
C GLU A 159 5.43 -11.98 -11.71
N TYR A 160 6.44 -12.72 -11.23
CA TYR A 160 6.44 -13.25 -9.87
C TYR A 160 6.50 -12.15 -8.81
N ALA A 161 7.21 -11.04 -9.06
CA ALA A 161 7.35 -9.91 -8.15
C ALA A 161 6.02 -9.24 -7.80
N LYS A 162 5.03 -9.30 -8.68
CA LYS A 162 3.68 -8.78 -8.44
C LYS A 162 3.05 -9.27 -7.14
N ASN A 163 3.33 -10.53 -6.76
CA ASN A 163 2.80 -11.13 -5.54
C ASN A 163 3.30 -10.46 -4.24
N TYR A 164 4.42 -9.73 -4.30
CA TYR A 164 4.97 -9.03 -3.15
C TYR A 164 4.43 -7.62 -2.98
N LEU A 165 3.75 -7.05 -3.97
CA LEU A 165 3.30 -5.67 -3.97
C LEU A 165 2.08 -5.49 -3.05
N ASP A 166 2.12 -4.43 -2.23
CA ASP A 166 0.97 -4.06 -1.41
C ASP A 166 -0.21 -3.67 -2.29
N GLY A 167 -1.40 -4.25 -2.08
CA GLY A 167 -2.61 -3.92 -2.84
C GLY A 167 -2.62 -4.33 -4.33
N TYR A 168 -1.66 -5.12 -4.82
CA TYR A 168 -1.68 -5.61 -6.20
C TYR A 168 -2.65 -6.78 -6.37
N ASP A 169 -3.82 -6.50 -6.91
CA ASP A 169 -4.84 -7.50 -7.21
C ASP A 169 -4.68 -7.99 -8.67
N MET A 170 -4.38 -9.28 -8.86
CA MET A 170 -4.35 -9.91 -10.19
C MET A 170 -5.75 -9.99 -10.85
N SER A 171 -6.83 -9.77 -10.09
CA SER A 171 -8.23 -9.85 -10.55
C SER A 171 -8.86 -8.50 -10.92
N ALA A 172 -8.13 -7.40 -10.78
CA ALA A 172 -8.63 -6.08 -11.13
C ALA A 172 -8.38 -5.77 -12.61
N GLU A 173 -9.40 -5.99 -13.45
CA GLU A 173 -9.54 -5.19 -14.67
C GLU A 173 -9.46 -3.71 -14.29
N ALA A 174 -8.60 -2.98 -15.00
CA ALA A 174 -8.33 -1.57 -14.80
C ALA A 174 -9.64 -0.78 -14.65
N THR A 175 -9.90 -0.30 -13.43
CA THR A 175 -10.89 0.75 -13.22
C THR A 175 -10.20 2.07 -13.57
N PRO A 176 -10.66 2.84 -14.56
CA PRO A 176 -10.06 4.12 -14.88
C PRO A 176 -10.22 5.07 -13.70
N ALA A 177 -9.13 5.77 -13.37
CA ALA A 177 -9.11 6.87 -12.42
C ALA A 177 -10.22 7.88 -12.77
N ALA A 178 -11.17 8.05 -11.86
CA ALA A 178 -12.15 9.12 -11.94
C ALA A 178 -11.44 10.43 -11.61
N THR A 179 -11.11 11.19 -12.65
CA THR A 179 -10.87 12.63 -12.55
C THR A 179 -12.16 13.28 -12.06
N ALA A 180 -12.24 13.62 -10.77
CA ALA A 180 -13.30 14.46 -10.25
C ALA A 180 -12.88 15.92 -10.40
N GLU A 181 -13.38 16.57 -11.46
CA GLU A 181 -13.48 18.02 -11.52
C GLU A 181 -14.40 18.50 -10.38
N ALA A 182 -13.93 19.51 -9.66
CA ALA A 182 -14.71 20.19 -8.65
C ALA A 182 -15.94 20.87 -9.29
N THR A 183 -17.13 20.46 -8.87
CA THR A 183 -18.31 21.31 -8.94
C THR A 183 -18.86 21.47 -7.54
N GLU A 184 -18.74 22.69 -7.04
CA GLU A 184 -19.25 23.17 -5.77
C GLU A 184 -20.78 23.21 -5.84
N ALA A 185 -21.41 22.23 -5.21
CA ALA A 185 -22.82 22.29 -4.83
C ALA A 185 -22.90 21.85 -3.37
N ALA A 186 -23.43 22.73 -2.52
CA ALA A 186 -23.56 22.53 -1.08
C ALA A 186 -24.41 21.29 -0.78
N ALA A 187 -23.74 20.15 -0.63
CA ALA A 187 -24.29 18.98 0.03
C ALA A 187 -24.37 19.30 1.53
N VAL A 188 -25.50 19.00 2.14
CA VAL A 188 -25.64 18.96 3.59
C VAL A 188 -24.59 17.97 4.09
N GLN A 189 -23.47 18.47 4.63
CA GLN A 189 -22.40 17.60 5.13
C GLN A 189 -22.96 16.83 6.32
N SER A 190 -23.11 15.50 6.19
CA SER A 190 -23.33 14.65 7.35
C SER A 190 -22.06 14.67 8.19
N PHE A 191 -22.18 14.95 9.48
CA PHE A 191 -21.04 14.91 10.39
C PHE A 191 -20.60 13.46 10.61
N THR A 192 -19.42 13.11 10.10
CA THR A 192 -18.88 11.74 10.11
C THR A 192 -17.63 11.57 10.97
N LEU A 193 -17.20 12.62 11.66
CA LEU A 193 -15.97 12.57 12.45
C LEU A 193 -16.19 11.89 13.80
N PHE A 194 -15.21 11.10 14.20
CA PHE A 194 -15.16 10.47 15.51
C PHE A 194 -14.60 11.42 16.57
N ASN A 195 -15.32 11.57 17.68
CA ASN A 195 -14.84 12.30 18.83
C ASN A 195 -13.68 11.53 19.49
N LEU A 196 -12.47 12.10 19.49
CA LEU A 196 -11.27 11.45 20.03
C LEU A 196 -11.38 11.05 21.50
N ASN A 197 -12.25 11.70 22.27
CA ASN A 197 -12.42 11.45 23.69
C ASN A 197 -13.49 10.40 24.01
N SER A 198 -14.36 10.05 23.04
CA SER A 198 -15.47 9.10 23.27
C SER A 198 -15.57 7.96 22.25
N VAL A 199 -14.85 8.02 21.13
CA VAL A 199 -14.86 6.96 20.11
C VAL A 199 -14.41 5.62 20.71
N SER A 200 -15.05 4.53 20.31
CA SER A 200 -14.69 3.18 20.77
C SER A 200 -13.46 2.63 20.03
N ALA A 201 -12.86 1.58 20.59
CA ALA A 201 -11.77 0.84 19.93
C ALA A 201 -12.20 0.29 18.56
N ASP A 202 -13.39 -0.30 18.49
CA ASP A 202 -13.90 -0.92 17.27
C ASP A 202 -14.19 0.11 16.17
N GLU A 203 -14.70 1.29 16.54
CA GLU A 203 -14.90 2.40 15.59
C GLU A 203 -13.56 2.95 15.08
N LEU A 204 -12.54 3.09 15.94
CA LEU A 204 -11.21 3.48 15.50
C LEU A 204 -10.62 2.50 14.49
N LEU A 205 -10.88 1.19 14.63
CA LEU A 205 -10.46 0.16 13.68
C LEU A 205 -11.17 0.26 12.31
N THR A 206 -12.25 1.03 12.19
CA THR A 206 -12.89 1.31 10.88
C THR A 206 -12.17 2.39 10.09
N ILE A 207 -11.29 3.16 10.73
CA ILE A 207 -10.46 4.17 10.06
C ILE A 207 -9.39 3.44 9.22
N PRO A 208 -9.15 3.82 7.96
CA PRO A 208 -8.08 3.23 7.15
C PRO A 208 -6.73 3.26 7.87
N ASP A 209 -6.01 2.15 7.80
CA ASP A 209 -4.68 1.93 8.37
C ASP A 209 -4.58 2.00 9.91
N PHE A 210 -5.70 2.13 10.63
CA PHE A 210 -5.73 1.96 12.07
C PHE A 210 -5.51 0.49 12.46
N ASN A 211 -4.80 0.26 13.56
CA ASN A 211 -4.50 -1.08 14.06
C ASN A 211 -4.61 -1.13 15.59
N ASN A 212 -4.64 -2.34 16.15
CA ASN A 212 -4.83 -2.55 17.60
C ASN A 212 -3.78 -1.86 18.46
N ARG A 213 -2.52 -1.79 17.99
CA ARG A 213 -1.47 -1.05 18.69
C ARG A 213 -1.84 0.42 18.74
N MET A 214 -2.17 1.02 17.59
CA MET A 214 -2.55 2.42 17.53
C MET A 214 -3.80 2.71 18.35
N VAL A 215 -4.85 1.89 18.28
CA VAL A 215 -6.03 2.03 19.16
C VAL A 215 -5.62 2.16 20.62
N ARG A 216 -4.68 1.32 21.09
CA ARG A 216 -4.17 1.41 22.47
C ARG A 216 -3.46 2.74 22.72
N GLU A 217 -2.52 3.13 21.86
CA GLU A 217 -1.80 4.40 21.98
C GLU A 217 -2.79 5.59 22.03
N PHE A 218 -3.76 5.61 21.14
CA PHE A 218 -4.81 6.63 21.08
C PHE A 218 -5.64 6.73 22.36
N MET A 219 -6.07 5.58 22.88
CA MET A 219 -6.87 5.55 24.10
C MET A 219 -6.05 5.96 25.34
N GLU A 220 -4.74 5.69 25.36
CA GLU A 220 -3.85 6.03 26.48
C GLU A 220 -3.64 7.54 26.65
N TYR A 221 -3.66 8.32 25.57
CA TYR A 221 -3.51 9.78 25.63
C TYR A 221 -4.80 10.54 25.99
N ARG A 222 -5.93 9.85 26.17
CA ARG A 222 -7.17 10.51 26.56
C ARG A 222 -7.07 11.12 27.97
N PRO A 223 -7.71 12.29 28.20
CA PRO A 223 -8.42 13.10 27.21
C PRO A 223 -7.46 13.92 26.34
N TYR A 224 -7.76 13.99 25.05
CA TYR A 224 -7.18 14.99 24.15
C TYR A 224 -7.86 16.34 24.42
N ILE A 225 -7.05 17.34 24.74
CA ILE A 225 -7.51 18.73 24.92
C ILE A 225 -7.21 19.61 23.70
N SER A 226 -6.39 19.09 22.78
CA SER A 226 -5.90 19.81 21.62
C SER A 226 -5.68 18.89 20.43
N ILE A 227 -6.03 19.34 19.23
CA ILE A 227 -5.67 18.61 18.01
C ILE A 227 -4.15 18.60 17.78
N SER A 228 -3.43 19.63 18.27
CA SER A 228 -1.96 19.65 18.26
C SER A 228 -1.36 18.59 19.17
N GLN A 229 -2.01 18.29 20.30
CA GLN A 229 -1.62 17.15 21.15
C GLN A 229 -1.77 15.84 20.38
N PHE A 230 -2.89 15.63 19.68
CA PHE A 230 -3.06 14.47 18.80
C PHE A 230 -1.92 14.38 17.77
N ARG A 231 -1.65 15.45 17.02
CA ARG A 231 -0.58 15.47 16.00
C ARG A 231 0.78 15.11 16.59
N LYS A 232 1.11 15.68 17.76
CA LYS A 232 2.38 15.45 18.46
C LYS A 232 2.52 14.03 19.00
N GLU A 233 1.52 13.54 19.71
CA GLU A 233 1.60 12.25 20.40
C GLU A 233 1.50 11.08 19.42
N ILE A 234 0.63 11.19 18.40
CA ILE A 234 0.48 10.17 17.35
C ILE A 234 1.63 10.22 16.34
N GLY A 235 2.16 11.41 16.04
CA GLY A 235 3.34 11.58 15.18
C GLY A 235 4.63 10.94 15.71
N LYS A 236 4.65 10.46 16.96
CA LYS A 236 5.75 9.62 17.48
C LYS A 236 5.78 8.22 16.87
N TYR A 237 4.65 7.75 16.33
CA TYR A 237 4.47 6.38 15.88
C TYR A 237 4.27 6.27 14.37
N VAL A 238 3.76 7.31 13.73
CA VAL A 238 3.49 7.35 12.29
C VAL A 238 4.00 8.65 11.66
N GLY A 239 4.21 8.63 10.34
CA GLY A 239 4.63 9.81 9.59
C GLY A 239 3.56 10.91 9.54
N ALA A 240 3.98 12.14 9.23
CA ALA A 240 3.09 13.30 9.16
C ALA A 240 1.92 13.12 8.18
N ASP A 241 2.15 12.43 7.06
CA ASP A 241 1.11 12.14 6.05
C ASP A 241 0.02 11.23 6.62
N GLN A 242 0.39 10.24 7.44
CA GLN A 242 -0.56 9.35 8.10
C GLN A 242 -1.34 10.09 9.19
N VAL A 243 -0.68 10.94 9.98
CA VAL A 243 -1.37 11.81 10.95
C VAL A 243 -2.41 12.67 10.25
N ALA A 244 -2.04 13.31 9.14
CA ALA A 244 -2.94 14.14 8.35
C ALA A 244 -4.07 13.32 7.69
N ALA A 245 -3.81 12.06 7.31
CA ALA A 245 -4.83 11.16 6.81
C ALA A 245 -5.86 10.80 7.90
N TRP A 246 -5.41 10.45 9.11
CA TRP A 246 -6.29 10.13 10.22
C TRP A 246 -7.05 11.33 10.79
N GLU A 247 -6.45 12.53 10.76
CA GLU A 247 -7.10 13.77 11.21
C GLU A 247 -8.41 14.05 10.46
N LYS A 248 -8.57 13.52 9.24
CA LYS A 248 -9.82 13.61 8.45
C LYS A 248 -10.99 12.82 9.02
N TYR A 249 -10.75 11.92 9.97
CA TYR A 249 -11.75 11.04 10.55
C TYR A 249 -12.06 11.36 12.00
N VAL A 250 -11.30 12.26 12.63
CA VAL A 250 -11.36 12.48 14.08
C VAL A 250 -11.39 13.95 14.42
N TYR A 251 -11.96 14.29 15.58
CA TYR A 251 -11.90 15.64 16.12
C TYR A 251 -11.72 15.65 17.64
N VAL A 252 -11.18 16.77 18.15
CA VAL A 252 -11.18 17.04 19.60
C VAL A 252 -12.38 17.93 19.91
N PRO A 253 -13.24 17.54 20.87
CA PRO A 253 -14.35 18.39 21.30
C PRO A 253 -13.89 19.77 21.73
N ILE A 254 -14.53 20.80 21.20
CA ILE A 254 -14.19 22.18 21.47
C ILE A 254 -14.74 22.56 22.84
N GLN A 255 -13.81 22.86 23.74
CA GLN A 255 -14.06 23.53 24.99
C GLN A 255 -14.00 25.03 24.74
N ILE A 256 -15.18 25.66 24.64
CA ILE A 256 -15.36 27.04 24.16
C ILE A 256 -14.45 28.09 24.84
N ASP A 257 -14.09 27.86 26.11
CA ASP A 257 -13.31 28.80 26.94
C ASP A 257 -11.82 28.43 27.07
N SER A 258 -11.38 27.26 26.57
CA SER A 258 -10.03 26.73 26.84
C SER A 258 -9.33 26.10 25.63
N SER A 259 -10.04 25.68 24.57
CA SER A 259 -9.41 25.09 23.38
C SER A 259 -8.41 26.03 22.73
N ASP A 260 -7.32 25.49 22.18
CA ASP A 260 -6.35 26.29 21.43
C ASP A 260 -6.85 26.68 20.03
N ALA A 261 -6.08 27.54 19.35
CA ALA A 261 -6.43 28.00 18.01
C ALA A 261 -6.51 26.85 16.99
N GLU A 262 -5.61 25.87 17.05
CA GLU A 262 -5.61 24.72 16.13
C GLU A 262 -6.88 23.87 16.27
N THR A 263 -7.35 23.69 17.51
CA THR A 263 -8.57 22.94 17.81
C THR A 263 -9.82 23.71 17.37
N LEU A 264 -9.82 25.04 17.53
CA LEU A 264 -10.90 25.87 16.98
C LEU A 264 -10.97 25.80 15.45
N LYS A 265 -9.83 25.70 14.77
CA LYS A 265 -9.73 25.56 13.31
C LYS A 265 -10.23 24.22 12.77
N GLN A 266 -10.59 23.26 13.63
CA GLN A 266 -11.30 22.06 13.19
C GLN A 266 -12.72 22.38 12.68
N ILE A 267 -13.32 23.48 13.12
CA ILE A 267 -14.59 23.96 12.55
C ILE A 267 -14.32 24.49 11.13
N PRO A 268 -15.00 23.94 10.10
CA PRO A 268 -14.84 24.43 8.74
C PRO A 268 -15.14 25.92 8.62
N GLY A 269 -14.24 26.66 7.98
CA GLY A 269 -14.35 28.12 7.80
C GLY A 269 -13.68 28.95 8.90
N VAL A 270 -13.28 28.38 10.03
CA VAL A 270 -12.50 29.10 11.04
C VAL A 270 -11.06 29.27 10.56
N THR A 271 -10.70 30.49 10.20
CA THR A 271 -9.33 30.90 9.87
C THR A 271 -8.54 31.29 11.12
N ASP A 272 -7.24 31.56 10.99
CA ASP A 272 -6.41 32.05 12.10
C ASP A 272 -6.97 33.33 12.74
N ASP A 273 -7.44 34.28 11.92
CA ASP A 273 -8.03 35.53 12.41
C ASP A 273 -9.34 35.30 13.18
N ILE A 274 -10.18 34.37 12.70
CA ILE A 274 -11.42 33.99 13.39
C ILE A 274 -11.09 33.29 14.70
N ALA A 275 -10.15 32.34 14.71
CA ALA A 275 -9.71 31.66 15.93
C ALA A 275 -9.15 32.65 16.96
N ALA A 276 -8.32 33.60 16.54
CA ALA A 276 -7.81 34.66 17.42
C ALA A 276 -8.93 35.54 17.99
N SER A 277 -9.90 35.93 17.16
CA SER A 277 -11.09 36.70 17.58
C SER A 277 -11.95 35.95 18.60
N LEU A 278 -12.09 34.63 18.45
CA LEU A 278 -12.79 33.78 19.42
C LEU A 278 -12.02 33.71 20.74
N ILE A 279 -10.70 33.49 20.71
CA ILE A 279 -9.87 33.44 21.92
C ILE A 279 -9.92 34.77 22.69
N ALA A 280 -9.84 35.91 21.98
CA ALA A 280 -9.90 37.24 22.59
C ALA A 280 -11.27 37.57 23.20
N ALA A 281 -12.34 36.93 22.73
CA ALA A 281 -13.71 37.16 23.21
C ALA A 281 -14.10 36.29 24.41
N ARG A 282 -13.22 35.40 24.87
CA ARG A 282 -13.45 34.55 26.05
C ARG A 282 -13.56 35.38 27.34
N PRO A 283 -14.31 34.90 28.35
CA PRO A 283 -15.09 33.65 28.34
C PRO A 283 -16.49 33.82 27.71
N PHE A 284 -16.94 32.79 27.00
CA PHE A 284 -18.29 32.67 26.44
C PHE A 284 -19.29 32.12 27.45
N ASN A 285 -18.86 31.23 28.35
CA ASN A 285 -19.67 30.53 29.35
C ASN A 285 -20.67 29.51 28.76
N THR A 286 -21.38 29.83 27.67
CA THR A 286 -22.37 28.95 27.01
C THR A 286 -22.04 28.71 25.54
N ASN A 287 -22.48 27.56 25.02
CA ASN A 287 -22.34 27.22 23.60
C ASN A 287 -23.09 28.24 22.71
N GLU A 288 -24.23 28.76 23.16
CA GLU A 288 -25.00 29.79 22.45
C GLU A 288 -24.22 31.11 22.29
N ALA A 289 -23.54 31.57 23.34
CA ALA A 289 -22.70 32.76 23.28
C ALA A 289 -21.51 32.58 22.33
N PHE A 290 -20.88 31.40 22.34
CA PHE A 290 -19.81 31.05 21.39
C PHE A 290 -20.32 31.05 19.95
N LEU A 291 -21.45 30.39 19.67
CA LEU A 291 -22.03 30.33 18.33
C LEU A 291 -22.52 31.70 17.83
N THR A 292 -23.01 32.56 18.72
CA THR A 292 -23.38 33.95 18.39
C THR A 292 -22.15 34.75 17.94
N LYS A 293 -21.01 34.59 18.63
CA LYS A 293 -19.75 35.20 18.20
C LYS A 293 -19.30 34.63 16.85
N LEU A 294 -19.38 33.32 16.66
CA LEU A 294 -19.00 32.65 15.41
C LEU A 294 -19.83 33.14 14.20
N ALA A 295 -21.14 33.39 14.41
CA ALA A 295 -22.06 33.93 13.39
C ALA A 295 -21.71 35.34 12.90
N THR A 296 -20.80 36.05 13.59
CA THR A 296 -20.28 37.34 13.08
C THR A 296 -19.28 37.18 11.94
N SER A 297 -18.78 35.96 11.70
CA SER A 297 -17.74 35.67 10.71
C SER A 297 -18.08 34.51 9.77
N LEU A 298 -19.00 33.62 10.15
CA LEU A 298 -19.42 32.46 9.36
C LEU A 298 -20.90 32.54 8.93
N THR A 299 -21.27 31.78 7.90
CA THR A 299 -22.67 31.65 7.46
C THR A 299 -23.51 30.87 8.46
N ALA A 300 -24.84 31.01 8.38
CA ALA A 300 -25.77 30.28 9.25
C ALA A 300 -25.57 28.74 9.17
N ASP A 301 -25.35 28.20 7.97
CA ASP A 301 -25.12 26.77 7.76
C ASP A 301 -23.80 26.30 8.37
N GLN A 302 -22.74 27.11 8.29
CA GLN A 302 -21.45 26.82 8.94
C GLN A 302 -21.57 26.84 10.47
N VAL A 303 -22.34 27.78 11.02
CA VAL A 303 -22.60 27.86 12.46
C VAL A 303 -23.44 26.67 12.93
N GLU A 304 -24.43 26.24 12.15
CA GLU A 304 -25.21 25.04 12.44
C GLU A 304 -24.31 23.80 12.44
N TYR A 305 -23.45 23.66 11.44
CA TYR A 305 -22.50 22.55 11.35
C TYR A 305 -21.48 22.54 12.50
N ALA A 306 -21.05 23.72 12.96
CA ALA A 306 -20.10 23.89 14.05
C ALA A 306 -20.58 23.29 15.39
N LYS A 307 -21.91 23.17 15.60
CA LYS A 307 -22.47 22.55 16.80
C LYS A 307 -21.95 21.13 17.04
N ASN A 308 -21.65 20.40 15.97
CA ASN A 308 -21.16 19.02 16.06
C ASN A 308 -19.74 18.90 16.66
N TYR A 309 -18.98 20.00 16.70
CA TYR A 309 -17.62 20.01 17.25
C TYR A 309 -17.59 20.37 18.74
N LEU A 310 -18.68 20.91 19.31
CA LEU A 310 -18.66 21.43 20.68
C LEU A 310 -18.72 20.30 21.70
N GLU A 311 -18.00 20.47 22.81
CA GLU A 311 -18.21 19.63 23.98
C GLU A 311 -19.65 19.83 24.50
N ALA A 312 -20.33 18.73 24.82
CA ALA A 312 -21.66 18.78 25.41
C ALA A 312 -21.56 19.44 26.79
N LYS A 313 -22.28 20.55 26.98
CA LYS A 313 -22.45 21.25 28.26
C LYS A 313 -23.91 21.18 28.68
#